data_AF-A0A8I2K1X7-F1
#
_entry.id   AF-A0A8I2K1X7-F1
#
_cell.length_a   1.000
_cell.length_b   1.000
_cell.length_c   1.000
_cell.angle_alpha   90.00
_cell.angle_beta   90.00
_cell.angle_gamma   90.00
#
_symmetry.space_group_name_H-M   'P 1'
#
loop_
_entity.id
_entity.type
_entity.pdbx_description
1 polymer ?
#
loop_
_entity_poly.entity_id
_entity_poly.type
_entity_poly.pdbx_seq_one_letter_code
_entity_poly.pdbx_strand_id
1 'polypeptide(L)'
;MKNKMICPYCLEQKTIAVRKDKNKKSYYSCSACNSIIPREYAENTAIPREVVSAVGFRGHGKTINFSSLFYSVDELASIWPGFYSFAIDEKSLETLRNNINKLKKGELPPPSPTSFPTPTIVRFSNIPGLGDRFFLFYDTSGEAYTNASRLITNARFVKRSQVVIFLISLKDLDYDGSKMHDLLSVYIQGLTELEGNPKDQHLLVVFSKGDVLNPIMDENSRWKEIWQYLTNGGLKSLENIKIKKYIAGMKKASNILRDFTRIDLKATQFLNFAKNRFKTVEFSIISSLGANPVESRLQVEITPKRIFDPLLWVTYQSLSWFKKLISI
;
A
#
# COMPACT_ATOMS: atom_id res chain seq x y z
N MET A 1 9.86 0.97 -31.44
CA MET A 1 8.72 0.25 -30.82
C MET A 1 7.88 1.24 -30.04
N LYS A 2 6.54 1.24 -30.17
CA LYS A 2 5.68 2.09 -29.33
C LYS A 2 5.62 1.47 -27.92
N ASN A 3 6.27 2.08 -26.93
CA ASN A 3 6.31 1.55 -25.58
C ASN A 3 4.89 1.49 -24.99
N LYS A 4 4.40 0.26 -24.76
CA LYS A 4 3.14 0.03 -24.05
C LYS A 4 3.40 0.21 -22.57
N MET A 5 2.64 1.08 -21.92
CA MET A 5 2.74 1.34 -20.48
C MET A 5 1.35 1.34 -19.86
N ILE A 6 1.29 1.09 -18.55
CA ILE A 6 0.05 1.15 -17.80
C ILE A 6 -0.41 2.60 -17.66
N CYS A 7 -1.62 2.89 -18.12
CA CYS A 7 -2.27 4.17 -17.88
C CYS A 7 -2.66 4.28 -16.39
N PRO A 8 -2.30 5.34 -15.66
CA PRO A 8 -2.67 5.50 -14.27
C PRO A 8 -4.17 5.77 -14.06
N TYR A 9 -4.93 6.14 -15.09
CA TYR A 9 -6.35 6.49 -14.92
C TYR A 9 -7.30 5.35 -15.28
N CYS A 10 -7.01 4.62 -16.36
CA CYS A 10 -7.84 3.47 -16.78
C CYS A 10 -7.18 2.11 -16.54
N LEU A 11 -5.90 2.09 -16.17
CA LEU A 11 -5.16 0.87 -15.81
C LEU A 11 -4.98 -0.15 -16.94
N GLU A 12 -5.26 0.29 -18.16
CA GLU A 12 -4.99 -0.45 -19.37
C GLU A 12 -3.53 -0.28 -19.82
N GLN A 13 -2.92 -1.38 -20.24
CA GLN A 13 -1.57 -1.37 -20.82
C GLN A 13 -1.68 -1.00 -22.30
N LYS A 14 -1.42 0.28 -22.61
CA LYS A 14 -1.65 0.85 -23.94
C LYS A 14 -0.48 1.72 -24.36
N THR A 15 -0.48 2.04 -25.65
CA THR A 15 0.39 3.09 -26.17
C THR A 15 -0.08 4.44 -25.65
N ILE A 16 0.86 5.22 -25.12
CA ILE A 16 0.65 6.63 -24.84
C ILE A 16 0.99 7.43 -26.09
N ALA A 17 0.02 8.20 -26.58
CA ALA A 17 0.16 8.99 -27.79
C ALA A 17 0.62 10.41 -27.43
N VAL A 18 1.57 10.94 -28.20
CA VAL A 18 1.90 12.36 -28.18
C VAL A 18 0.91 13.09 -29.06
N ARG A 19 0.19 14.04 -28.48
CA ARG A 19 -0.77 14.92 -29.18
C ARG A 19 -0.30 16.36 -29.04
N LYS A 20 -0.84 17.27 -29.85
CA LYS A 20 -0.61 18.72 -29.74
C LYS A 20 -1.91 19.42 -29.41
N ASP A 21 -1.85 20.43 -28.55
CA ASP A 21 -2.99 21.31 -28.30
C ASP A 21 -3.11 22.40 -29.39
N LYS A 22 -4.10 23.29 -29.25
CA LYS A 22 -4.32 24.42 -30.18
C LYS A 22 -3.11 25.35 -30.27
N ASN A 23 -2.27 25.39 -29.25
CA ASN A 23 -1.06 26.20 -29.17
C ASN A 23 0.20 25.44 -29.62
N LYS A 24 0.03 24.29 -30.29
CA LYS A 24 1.11 23.38 -30.75
C LYS A 24 1.97 22.79 -29.62
N LYS A 25 1.57 22.91 -28.35
CA LYS A 25 2.27 22.31 -27.22
C LYS A 25 1.97 20.82 -27.17
N SER A 26 3.02 20.01 -27.12
CA SER A 26 2.89 18.56 -27.05
C SER A 26 2.44 18.11 -25.66
N TYR A 27 1.49 17.18 -25.60
CA TYR A 27 1.05 16.49 -24.39
C TYR A 27 0.90 14.99 -24.63
N TYR A 28 0.96 14.20 -23.56
CA TYR A 28 0.80 12.76 -23.60
C TYR A 28 -0.63 12.38 -23.26
N SER A 29 -1.20 11.40 -23.97
CA SER A 29 -2.57 10.95 -23.73
C SER A 29 -2.71 9.44 -23.85
N CYS A 30 -3.58 8.85 -23.02
CA CYS A 30 -3.93 7.45 -23.16
C CYS A 30 -4.79 7.23 -24.40
N SER A 31 -4.42 6.27 -25.25
CA SER A 31 -5.21 5.92 -26.44
C SER A 31 -6.57 5.28 -26.14
N ALA A 32 -6.80 4.77 -24.92
CA ALA A 32 -8.06 4.13 -24.54
C ALA A 32 -9.04 5.08 -23.86
N CYS A 33 -8.60 5.83 -22.84
CA CYS A 33 -9.48 6.70 -22.05
C CYS A 33 -9.30 8.19 -22.35
N ASN A 34 -8.41 8.56 -23.27
CA ASN A 34 -8.07 9.94 -23.63
C ASN A 34 -7.55 10.83 -22.49
N SER A 35 -7.35 10.32 -21.28
CA SER A 35 -6.79 11.07 -20.16
C SER A 35 -5.38 11.57 -20.49
N ILE A 36 -5.09 12.81 -20.09
CA ILE A 36 -3.76 13.41 -20.20
C ILE A 36 -2.85 12.72 -19.19
N ILE A 37 -1.73 12.18 -19.68
CA ILE A 37 -0.73 11.51 -18.84
C ILE A 37 0.34 12.52 -18.44
N PRO A 38 0.73 12.58 -17.15
CA PRO A 38 1.80 13.48 -16.74
C PRO A 38 3.10 13.17 -17.50
N ARG A 39 3.76 14.24 -17.97
CA ARG A 39 4.97 14.15 -18.81
C ARG A 39 6.04 13.28 -18.17
N GLU A 40 6.35 13.53 -16.90
CA GLU A 40 7.36 12.81 -16.13
C GLU A 40 7.12 11.30 -16.12
N TYR A 41 5.86 10.88 -15.99
CA TYR A 41 5.48 9.47 -16.00
C TYR A 41 5.57 8.83 -17.39
N ALA A 42 5.22 9.60 -18.43
CA ALA A 42 5.21 9.15 -19.82
C ALA A 42 6.63 9.04 -20.42
N GLU A 43 7.52 9.97 -20.08
CA GLU A 43 8.88 10.04 -20.65
C GLU A 43 9.83 9.03 -19.99
N ASN A 44 9.69 8.79 -18.68
CA ASN A 44 10.57 7.90 -17.93
C ASN A 44 10.16 6.42 -18.02
N THR A 45 10.07 5.87 -19.24
CA THR A 45 9.55 4.50 -19.48
C THR A 45 10.34 3.38 -18.79
N ALA A 46 11.63 3.58 -18.49
CA ALA A 46 12.47 2.59 -17.82
C ALA A 46 12.18 2.42 -16.31
N ILE A 47 11.55 3.41 -15.66
CA ILE A 47 11.30 3.37 -14.21
C ILE A 47 10.12 2.43 -13.92
N PRO A 48 10.24 1.42 -13.03
CA PRO A 48 9.12 0.52 -12.71
C PRO A 48 7.92 1.26 -12.10
N ARG A 49 6.72 0.71 -12.32
CA ARG A 49 5.43 1.31 -11.93
C ARG A 49 4.67 0.34 -11.05
N GLU A 50 4.48 0.72 -9.80
CA GLU A 50 3.89 -0.10 -8.76
C GLU A 50 2.47 0.40 -8.46
N VAL A 51 1.47 -0.45 -8.69
CA VAL A 51 0.09 -0.18 -8.27
C VAL A 51 -0.05 -0.58 -6.81
N VAL A 52 -0.18 0.41 -5.93
CA VAL A 52 -0.37 0.22 -4.49
C VAL A 52 -1.86 0.19 -4.19
N SER A 53 -2.33 -0.98 -3.77
CA SER A 53 -3.74 -1.26 -3.51
C SER A 53 -3.94 -1.65 -2.05
N ALA A 54 -4.60 -0.79 -1.27
CA ALA A 54 -5.04 -1.13 0.08
C ALA A 54 -6.51 -1.57 0.08
N VAL A 55 -6.75 -2.81 0.51
CA VAL A 55 -8.07 -3.43 0.67
C VAL A 55 -8.37 -3.58 2.14
N GLY A 56 -9.59 -3.26 2.56
CA GLY A 56 -10.01 -3.36 3.95
C GLY A 56 -11.34 -2.66 4.19
N PHE A 57 -12.05 -3.03 5.25
CA PHE A 57 -13.32 -2.38 5.60
C PHE A 57 -13.13 -0.90 6.00
N ARG A 58 -14.26 -0.23 6.22
CA ARG A 58 -14.26 1.14 6.76
C ARG A 58 -13.64 1.13 8.16
N GLY A 59 -12.87 2.16 8.50
CA GLY A 59 -12.21 2.26 9.82
C GLY A 59 -10.86 1.55 9.95
N HIS A 60 -10.51 0.64 9.03
CA HIS A 60 -9.26 -0.14 9.07
C HIS A 60 -7.97 0.68 8.81
N GLY A 61 -8.10 1.99 8.56
CA GLY A 61 -6.95 2.91 8.49
C GLY A 61 -6.27 3.05 7.13
N LYS A 62 -6.95 2.78 6.00
CA LYS A 62 -6.34 2.87 4.65
C LYS A 62 -5.82 4.28 4.33
N THR A 63 -6.70 5.28 4.41
CA THR A 63 -6.36 6.69 4.19
C THR A 63 -5.33 7.20 5.18
N ILE A 64 -5.47 6.82 6.45
CA ILE A 64 -4.50 7.16 7.50
C ILE A 64 -3.13 6.57 7.19
N ASN A 65 -3.07 5.30 6.77
CA ASN A 65 -1.82 4.64 6.41
C ASN A 65 -1.09 5.39 5.29
N PHE A 66 -1.77 5.74 4.20
CA PHE A 66 -1.16 6.51 3.12
C PHE A 66 -0.77 7.93 3.56
N SER A 67 -1.63 8.60 4.33
CA SER A 67 -1.35 9.96 4.79
C SER A 67 -0.14 10.01 5.74
N SER A 68 -0.03 9.06 6.67
CA SER A 68 1.12 8.90 7.54
C SER A 68 2.38 8.51 6.77
N LEU A 69 2.28 7.63 5.76
CA LEU A 69 3.39 7.31 4.88
C LEU A 69 3.94 8.59 4.25
N PHE A 70 3.08 9.41 3.63
CA PHE A 70 3.50 10.65 2.98
C PHE A 70 4.01 11.71 3.95
N TYR A 71 3.41 11.82 5.13
CA TYR A 71 3.92 12.67 6.20
C TYR A 71 5.38 12.32 6.56
N SER A 72 5.71 11.03 6.56
CA SER A 72 7.05 10.53 6.91
C SER A 72 8.05 10.55 5.76
N VAL A 73 7.66 10.90 4.53
CA VAL A 73 8.56 10.87 3.36
C VAL A 73 9.65 11.94 3.45
N ASP A 74 9.34 13.12 3.99
CA ASP A 74 10.33 14.21 4.11
C ASP A 74 11.52 13.80 5.00
N GLU A 75 11.26 13.02 6.06
CA GLU A 75 12.30 12.48 6.93
C GLU A 75 13.13 11.39 6.23
N LEU A 76 12.59 10.69 5.23
CA LEU A 76 13.40 9.76 4.45
C LEU A 76 14.53 10.47 3.68
N ALA A 77 14.28 11.70 3.21
CA ALA A 77 15.29 12.47 2.48
C ALA A 77 16.49 12.85 3.35
N SER A 78 16.32 12.95 4.67
CA SER A 78 17.43 13.23 5.59
C SER A 78 18.24 11.97 5.94
N ILE A 79 17.67 10.77 5.83
CA ILE A 79 18.34 9.51 6.22
C ILE A 79 18.79 8.63 5.04
N TRP A 80 18.25 8.83 3.84
CA TRP A 80 18.62 8.09 2.63
C TRP A 80 19.38 9.00 1.66
N PRO A 81 20.69 8.77 1.46
CA PRO A 81 21.50 9.59 0.56
C PRO A 81 20.92 9.66 -0.86
N GLY A 82 20.66 10.88 -1.33
CA GLY A 82 20.12 11.14 -2.67
C GLY A 82 18.64 10.82 -2.84
N PHE A 83 17.94 10.37 -1.79
CA PHE A 83 16.50 10.14 -1.86
C PHE A 83 15.74 11.45 -2.05
N TYR A 84 14.75 11.41 -2.94
CA TYR A 84 13.73 12.45 -3.02
C TYR A 84 12.41 11.83 -3.42
N SER A 85 11.33 12.53 -3.09
CA SER A 85 9.99 12.22 -3.58
C SER A 85 9.45 13.35 -4.45
N PHE A 86 8.64 12.99 -5.44
CA PHE A 86 8.06 13.96 -6.35
C PHE A 86 6.64 13.55 -6.75
N ALA A 87 5.67 14.41 -6.42
CA ALA A 87 4.30 14.30 -6.93
C ALA A 87 4.29 14.73 -8.40
N ILE A 88 3.84 13.87 -9.30
CA ILE A 88 4.05 14.08 -10.75
C ILE A 88 3.00 14.99 -11.42
N ASP A 89 1.91 15.31 -10.71
CA ASP A 89 0.89 16.24 -11.17
C ASP A 89 0.33 17.09 -10.01
N GLU A 90 -0.33 18.20 -10.36
CA GLU A 90 -0.90 19.18 -9.42
C GLU A 90 -1.87 18.51 -8.44
N LYS A 91 -2.71 17.60 -8.94
CA LYS A 91 -3.74 16.92 -8.14
C LYS A 91 -3.12 15.99 -7.10
N SER A 92 -2.07 15.26 -7.47
CA SER A 92 -1.29 14.44 -6.54
C SER A 92 -0.62 15.32 -5.49
N LEU A 93 -0.02 16.44 -5.89
CA LEU A 93 0.62 17.38 -4.99
C LEU A 93 -0.37 17.99 -3.98
N GLU A 94 -1.54 18.42 -4.46
CA GLU A 94 -2.62 18.96 -3.62
C GLU A 94 -3.12 17.93 -2.61
N THR A 95 -3.39 16.69 -3.07
CA THR A 95 -3.83 15.60 -2.20
C THR A 95 -2.83 15.33 -1.08
N LEU A 96 -1.53 15.29 -1.44
CA LEU A 96 -0.44 15.09 -0.48
C LEU A 96 -0.36 16.23 0.51
N ARG A 97 -0.28 17.48 0.04
CA ARG A 97 -0.18 18.67 0.89
C ARG A 97 -1.36 18.77 1.85
N ASN A 98 -2.58 18.54 1.38
CA ASN A 98 -3.78 18.61 2.21
C ASN A 98 -3.76 17.57 3.33
N ASN A 99 -3.40 16.31 3.02
CA ASN A 99 -3.35 15.24 4.02
C ASN A 99 -2.22 15.45 5.03
N ILE A 100 -1.03 15.85 4.57
CA ILE A 100 0.12 16.16 5.43
C ILE A 100 -0.20 17.33 6.36
N ASN A 101 -0.79 18.41 5.84
CA ASN A 101 -1.13 19.58 6.64
C ASN A 101 -2.18 19.28 7.71
N LYS A 102 -3.16 18.40 7.41
CA LYS A 102 -4.13 17.94 8.42
C LYS A 102 -3.44 17.17 9.54
N LEU A 103 -2.60 16.20 9.20
CA LEU A 103 -1.86 15.43 10.20
C LEU A 103 -0.93 16.32 11.06
N LYS A 104 -0.26 17.31 10.46
CA LYS A 104 0.54 18.32 11.19
C LYS A 104 -0.28 19.13 12.19
N LYS A 105 -1.57 19.34 11.93
CA LYS A 105 -2.52 20.01 12.84
C LYS A 105 -3.21 19.05 13.81
N GLY A 106 -2.85 17.77 13.79
CA GLY A 106 -3.52 16.73 14.57
C GLY A 106 -4.90 16.34 14.04
N GLU A 107 -5.29 16.78 12.84
CA GLU A 107 -6.57 16.46 12.22
C GLU A 107 -6.45 15.19 11.36
N LEU A 108 -7.49 14.35 11.39
CA LEU A 108 -7.55 13.20 10.50
C LEU A 108 -8.05 13.60 9.10
N PRO A 109 -7.50 13.00 8.02
CA PRO A 109 -8.03 13.17 6.67
C PRO A 109 -9.49 12.69 6.58
N PRO A 110 -10.28 13.27 5.67
CA PRO A 110 -11.68 12.91 5.51
C PRO A 110 -11.82 11.48 4.96
N PRO A 111 -13.00 10.86 5.10
CA PRO A 111 -13.27 9.56 4.47
C PRO A 111 -13.05 9.60 2.95
N SER A 112 -12.48 8.53 2.39
CA SER A 112 -12.27 8.38 0.95
C SER A 112 -13.59 8.36 0.17
N PRO A 113 -13.60 8.80 -1.10
CA PRO A 113 -14.77 8.70 -1.94
C PRO A 113 -15.19 7.24 -2.19
N THR A 114 -16.47 7.05 -2.47
CA THR A 114 -17.05 5.76 -2.87
C THR A 114 -16.89 5.47 -4.35
N SER A 115 -16.43 6.42 -5.18
CA SER A 115 -16.20 6.25 -6.62
C SER A 115 -14.78 5.77 -6.95
N PHE A 116 -14.55 5.36 -8.21
CA PHE A 116 -13.21 5.02 -8.69
C PHE A 116 -12.25 6.20 -8.51
N PRO A 117 -11.17 6.04 -7.73
CA PRO A 117 -10.36 7.17 -7.33
C PRO A 117 -9.39 7.57 -8.44
N THR A 118 -9.11 8.87 -8.54
CA THR A 118 -7.92 9.32 -9.24
C THR A 118 -6.71 8.96 -8.38
N PRO A 119 -5.69 8.28 -8.91
CA PRO A 119 -4.55 7.91 -8.08
C PRO A 119 -3.74 9.14 -7.66
N THR A 120 -3.14 9.05 -6.47
CA THR A 120 -1.99 9.88 -6.13
C THR A 120 -0.76 9.23 -6.73
N ILE A 121 -0.09 9.92 -7.64
CA ILE A 121 1.07 9.38 -8.34
C ILE A 121 2.34 10.06 -7.84
N VAL A 122 3.27 9.24 -7.35
CA VAL A 122 4.50 9.73 -6.71
C VAL A 122 5.70 8.96 -7.26
N ARG A 123 6.75 9.68 -7.62
CA ARG A 123 8.07 9.10 -7.88
C ARG A 123 8.86 9.11 -6.58
N PHE A 124 9.37 7.96 -6.17
CA PHE A 124 10.41 7.86 -5.15
C PHE A 124 11.71 7.49 -5.86
N SER A 125 12.75 8.28 -5.62
CA SER A 125 14.06 8.09 -6.26
C SER A 125 15.10 7.64 -5.25
N ASN A 126 16.07 6.85 -5.70
CA ASN A 126 17.19 6.36 -4.88
C ASN A 126 16.75 5.60 -3.61
N ILE A 127 15.70 4.77 -3.69
CA ILE A 127 15.33 3.89 -2.58
C ILE A 127 16.49 2.88 -2.35
N PRO A 128 17.04 2.76 -1.13
CA PRO A 128 18.23 1.94 -0.87
C PRO A 128 18.09 0.49 -1.37
N GLY A 129 18.93 0.14 -2.35
CA GLY A 129 18.97 -1.19 -2.97
C GLY A 129 17.75 -1.55 -3.85
N LEU A 130 16.82 -0.62 -4.07
CA LEU A 130 15.59 -0.83 -4.85
C LEU A 130 15.43 0.15 -6.04
N GLY A 131 16.17 1.26 -6.01
CA GLY A 131 16.23 2.25 -7.08
C GLY A 131 14.97 3.11 -7.20
N ASP A 132 14.80 3.72 -8.36
CA ASP A 132 13.67 4.61 -8.64
C ASP A 132 12.39 3.83 -8.93
N ARG A 133 11.25 4.38 -8.50
CA ARG A 133 9.92 3.79 -8.69
C ARG A 133 8.86 4.87 -8.86
N PHE A 134 7.90 4.62 -9.74
CA PHE A 134 6.60 5.27 -9.69
C PHE A 134 5.64 4.43 -8.86
N PHE A 135 5.00 5.05 -7.86
CA PHE A 135 3.92 4.45 -7.09
C PHE A 135 2.59 5.10 -7.47
N LEU A 136 1.61 4.26 -7.76
CA LEU A 136 0.23 4.63 -8.07
C LEU A 136 -0.63 4.24 -6.86
N PHE A 137 -0.91 5.20 -5.98
CA PHE A 137 -1.72 4.98 -4.78
C PHE A 137 -3.19 5.19 -5.10
N TYR A 138 -3.99 4.13 -4.96
CA TYR A 138 -5.44 4.22 -5.06
C TYR A 138 -6.05 4.09 -3.66
N ASP A 139 -6.68 5.16 -3.18
CA ASP A 139 -7.43 5.15 -1.93
C ASP A 139 -8.93 5.10 -2.21
N THR A 140 -9.59 4.05 -1.73
CA THR A 140 -11.03 3.82 -1.89
C THR A 140 -11.70 3.70 -0.55
N SER A 141 -12.97 4.12 -0.47
CA SER A 141 -13.81 3.83 0.69
C SER A 141 -13.82 2.33 1.01
N GLY A 142 -13.89 2.01 2.30
CA GLY A 142 -14.08 0.62 2.75
C GLY A 142 -15.37 -0.01 2.24
N GLU A 143 -16.35 0.81 1.87
CA GLU A 143 -17.60 0.37 1.25
C GLU A 143 -17.42 -0.27 -0.12
N ALA A 144 -16.27 -0.04 -0.78
CA ALA A 144 -15.93 -0.73 -2.02
C ALA A 144 -15.74 -2.24 -1.82
N TYR A 145 -15.53 -2.71 -0.59
CA TYR A 145 -15.17 -4.10 -0.28
C TYR A 145 -16.24 -4.84 0.52
N THR A 146 -17.49 -4.35 0.52
CA THR A 146 -18.61 -5.04 1.19
C THR A 146 -19.26 -6.10 0.31
N ASN A 147 -19.09 -6.02 -1.02
CA ASN A 147 -19.49 -7.05 -1.97
C ASN A 147 -18.69 -6.93 -3.28
N ALA A 148 -18.72 -7.99 -4.10
CA ALA A 148 -17.99 -8.08 -5.37
C ALA A 148 -18.37 -6.96 -6.35
N SER A 149 -19.66 -6.64 -6.49
CA SER A 149 -20.15 -5.61 -7.43
C SER A 149 -19.62 -4.21 -7.12
N ARG A 150 -19.51 -3.85 -5.84
CA ARG A 150 -18.90 -2.58 -5.41
C ARG A 150 -17.40 -2.55 -5.64
N LEU A 151 -16.71 -3.69 -5.47
CA LEU A 151 -15.29 -3.80 -5.76
C LEU A 151 -15.02 -3.59 -7.25
N ILE A 152 -15.82 -4.19 -8.13
CA ILE A 152 -15.71 -4.05 -9.58
C ILE A 152 -15.84 -2.59 -10.00
N THR A 153 -16.88 -1.91 -9.49
CA THR A 153 -17.18 -0.52 -9.87
C THR A 153 -16.14 0.46 -9.33
N ASN A 154 -15.70 0.28 -8.09
CA ASN A 154 -14.96 1.32 -7.36
C ASN A 154 -13.48 1.01 -7.16
N ALA A 155 -13.08 -0.25 -7.30
CA ALA A 155 -11.74 -0.73 -6.97
C ALA A 155 -11.11 -1.61 -8.07
N ARG A 156 -11.50 -1.46 -9.35
CA ARG A 156 -10.93 -2.24 -10.48
C ARG A 156 -9.39 -2.21 -10.60
N PHE A 157 -8.73 -1.27 -9.93
CA PHE A 157 -7.26 -1.22 -9.89
C PHE A 157 -6.62 -2.43 -9.22
N VAL A 158 -7.36 -3.13 -8.36
CA VAL A 158 -6.87 -4.30 -7.66
C VAL A 158 -6.37 -5.37 -8.63
N LYS A 159 -6.96 -5.50 -9.83
CA LYS A 159 -6.53 -6.46 -10.87
C LYS A 159 -5.10 -6.23 -11.35
N ARG A 160 -4.62 -4.99 -11.30
CA ARG A 160 -3.27 -4.63 -11.79
C ARG A 160 -2.23 -4.58 -10.68
N SER A 161 -2.63 -4.75 -9.42
CA SER A 161 -1.69 -4.77 -8.32
C SER A 161 -1.01 -6.13 -8.22
N GLN A 162 0.32 -6.15 -8.17
CA GLN A 162 1.08 -7.37 -7.92
C GLN A 162 1.06 -7.78 -6.44
N VAL A 163 0.91 -6.80 -5.55
CA VAL A 163 0.85 -7.02 -4.10
C VAL A 163 -0.39 -6.33 -3.54
N VAL A 164 -1.32 -7.12 -3.05
CA VAL A 164 -2.56 -6.64 -2.44
C VAL A 164 -2.31 -6.45 -0.96
N ILE A 165 -2.44 -5.21 -0.49
CA ILE A 165 -2.29 -4.88 0.93
C ILE A 165 -3.66 -5.04 1.59
N PHE A 166 -3.83 -6.12 2.34
CA PHE A 166 -5.00 -6.39 3.18
C PHE A 166 -4.83 -5.70 4.53
N LEU A 167 -5.36 -4.49 4.65
CA LEU A 167 -5.25 -3.68 5.86
C LEU A 167 -6.38 -4.02 6.85
N ILE A 168 -6.00 -4.54 8.02
CA ILE A 168 -6.91 -5.12 9.01
C ILE A 168 -6.68 -4.48 10.37
N SER A 169 -7.70 -3.82 10.92
CA SER A 169 -7.71 -3.47 12.34
C SER A 169 -8.36 -4.59 13.12
N LEU A 170 -7.58 -5.29 13.95
CA LEU A 170 -8.10 -6.42 14.73
C LEU A 170 -9.13 -5.98 15.77
N LYS A 171 -8.93 -4.81 16.38
CA LYS A 171 -9.90 -4.21 17.29
C LYS A 171 -11.24 -3.95 16.59
N ASP A 172 -11.23 -3.40 15.38
CA ASP A 172 -12.46 -3.14 14.62
C ASP A 172 -13.15 -4.43 14.13
N LEU A 173 -12.42 -5.55 14.10
CA LEU A 173 -12.97 -6.87 13.79
C LEU A 173 -13.39 -7.65 15.06
N ASP A 174 -13.26 -7.10 16.26
CA ASP A 174 -13.44 -7.81 17.52
C ASP A 174 -12.56 -9.08 17.63
N TYR A 175 -11.38 -9.03 17.00
CA TYR A 175 -10.43 -10.15 16.93
C TYR A 175 -10.98 -11.42 16.25
N ASP A 176 -12.04 -11.28 15.46
CA ASP A 176 -12.70 -12.39 14.79
C ASP A 176 -12.03 -12.75 13.45
N GLY A 177 -11.37 -13.90 13.43
CA GLY A 177 -10.74 -14.45 12.23
C GLY A 177 -11.70 -14.77 11.08
N SER A 178 -13.00 -14.98 11.35
CA SER A 178 -14.00 -15.25 10.32
C SER A 178 -14.27 -14.01 9.45
N LYS A 179 -14.32 -12.81 10.05
CA LYS A 179 -14.46 -11.54 9.31
C LYS A 179 -13.27 -11.28 8.36
N MET A 180 -12.08 -11.78 8.68
CA MET A 180 -10.93 -11.74 7.77
C MET A 180 -11.17 -12.63 6.54
N HIS A 181 -11.75 -13.82 6.74
CA HIS A 181 -12.14 -14.74 5.68
C HIS A 181 -13.23 -14.15 4.77
N ASP A 182 -14.22 -13.48 5.33
CA ASP A 182 -15.30 -12.84 4.57
C ASP A 182 -14.75 -11.75 3.64
N LEU A 183 -13.90 -10.86 4.17
CA LEU A 183 -13.24 -9.82 3.37
C LEU A 183 -12.42 -10.44 2.23
N LEU A 184 -11.68 -11.52 2.51
CA LEU A 184 -10.88 -12.23 1.51
C LEU A 184 -11.77 -12.86 0.43
N SER A 185 -12.91 -13.40 0.82
CA SER A 185 -13.88 -14.02 -0.09
C SER A 185 -14.49 -12.98 -1.03
N VAL A 186 -14.92 -11.83 -0.50
CA VAL A 186 -15.42 -10.70 -1.31
C VAL A 186 -14.35 -10.24 -2.30
N TYR A 187 -13.11 -10.12 -1.84
CA TYR A 187 -12.00 -9.71 -2.70
C TYR A 187 -11.76 -10.70 -3.85
N ILE A 188 -11.64 -12.00 -3.55
CA ILE A 188 -11.38 -13.03 -4.56
C ILE A 188 -12.52 -13.12 -5.55
N GLN A 189 -13.77 -13.04 -5.08
CA GLN A 189 -14.94 -13.05 -5.96
C GLN A 189 -14.90 -11.85 -6.92
N GLY A 190 -14.77 -10.63 -6.39
CA GLY A 190 -14.70 -9.42 -7.22
C GLY A 190 -13.51 -9.42 -8.17
N LEU A 191 -12.35 -9.92 -7.74
CA LEU A 191 -11.18 -10.05 -8.61
C LEU A 191 -11.42 -11.05 -9.75
N THR A 192 -12.07 -12.17 -9.47
CA THR A 192 -12.40 -13.19 -10.48
C THR A 192 -13.39 -12.65 -11.50
N GLU A 193 -14.41 -11.91 -11.06
CA GLU A 193 -15.36 -11.22 -11.94
C GLU A 193 -14.69 -10.12 -12.79
N LEU A 194 -13.61 -9.51 -12.30
CA LEU A 194 -12.75 -8.62 -13.08
C LEU A 194 -11.82 -9.39 -14.05
N GLU A 195 -11.94 -10.71 -14.18
CA GLU A 195 -11.01 -11.59 -14.91
C GLU A 195 -9.55 -11.48 -14.42
N GLY A 196 -9.38 -11.20 -13.13
CA GLY A 196 -8.09 -11.27 -12.45
C GLY A 196 -7.86 -12.66 -11.86
N ASN A 197 -6.59 -13.01 -11.66
CA ASN A 197 -6.20 -14.27 -11.04
C ASN A 197 -5.41 -14.01 -9.75
N PRO A 198 -5.95 -14.37 -8.56
CA PRO A 198 -5.22 -14.22 -7.30
C PRO A 198 -3.85 -14.92 -7.29
N LYS A 199 -3.64 -15.96 -8.11
CA LYS A 199 -2.34 -16.65 -8.24
C LYS A 199 -1.25 -15.81 -8.88
N ASP A 200 -1.60 -14.73 -9.56
CA ASP A 200 -0.65 -13.77 -10.11
C ASP A 200 -0.27 -12.71 -9.06
N GLN A 201 -0.92 -12.71 -7.90
CA GLN A 201 -0.76 -11.72 -6.84
C GLN A 201 -0.13 -12.29 -5.58
N HIS A 202 0.60 -11.43 -4.89
CA HIS A 202 1.06 -11.64 -3.53
C HIS A 202 0.06 -10.99 -2.57
N LEU A 203 -0.38 -11.71 -1.54
CA LEU A 203 -1.18 -11.14 -0.46
C LEU A 203 -0.27 -10.68 0.66
N LEU A 204 -0.38 -9.42 1.06
CA LEU A 204 0.24 -8.89 2.25
C LEU A 204 -0.86 -8.52 3.25
N VAL A 205 -0.98 -9.30 4.33
CA VAL A 205 -1.89 -9.00 5.44
C VAL A 205 -1.21 -8.04 6.39
N VAL A 206 -1.75 -6.84 6.55
CA VAL A 206 -1.17 -5.79 7.40
C VAL A 206 -2.12 -5.51 8.56
N PHE A 207 -1.70 -5.86 9.77
CA PHE A 207 -2.40 -5.45 10.97
C PHE A 207 -2.15 -3.97 11.23
N SER A 208 -3.21 -3.17 11.10
CA SER A 208 -3.18 -1.74 11.38
C SER A 208 -3.54 -1.46 12.83
N LYS A 209 -3.24 -0.23 13.27
CA LYS A 209 -3.44 0.20 14.67
C LYS A 209 -2.69 -0.71 15.65
N GLY A 210 -1.46 -1.11 15.31
CA GLY A 210 -0.66 -2.03 16.12
C GLY A 210 -0.39 -1.54 17.55
N ASP A 211 -0.39 -0.22 17.76
CA ASP A 211 -0.29 0.42 19.08
C ASP A 211 -1.45 0.06 20.02
N VAL A 212 -2.61 -0.29 19.47
CA VAL A 212 -3.81 -0.65 20.23
C VAL A 212 -3.84 -2.13 20.58
N LEU A 213 -2.91 -2.93 20.02
CA LEU A 213 -2.80 -4.35 20.29
C LEU A 213 -1.98 -4.66 21.54
N ASN A 214 -1.44 -3.64 22.22
CA ASN A 214 -0.65 -3.80 23.45
C ASN A 214 -1.30 -4.75 24.48
N PRO A 215 -2.63 -4.72 24.74
CA PRO A 215 -3.24 -5.64 25.72
C PRO A 215 -3.09 -7.14 25.40
N ILE A 216 -2.80 -7.50 24.15
CA ILE A 216 -2.59 -8.88 23.70
C ILE A 216 -1.19 -9.13 23.14
N MET A 217 -0.42 -8.06 22.91
CA MET A 217 0.93 -8.06 22.34
C MET A 217 1.79 -7.05 23.10
N ASP A 218 2.18 -7.40 24.32
CA ASP A 218 3.14 -6.63 25.13
C ASP A 218 4.45 -7.40 25.33
N GLU A 219 5.35 -6.82 26.13
CA GLU A 219 6.66 -7.40 26.48
C GLU A 219 6.59 -8.72 27.28
N ASN A 220 5.47 -8.95 27.98
CA ASN A 220 5.23 -10.15 28.79
C ASN A 220 4.45 -11.21 28.02
N SER A 221 3.86 -10.84 26.89
CA SER A 221 3.10 -11.74 26.03
C SER A 221 4.00 -12.75 25.32
N ARG A 222 3.40 -13.87 24.91
CA ARG A 222 4.04 -14.84 24.00
C ARG A 222 4.45 -14.23 22.65
N TRP A 223 3.92 -13.05 22.33
CA TRP A 223 4.14 -12.31 21.08
C TRP A 223 5.07 -11.12 21.27
N LYS A 224 5.87 -11.07 22.35
CA LYS A 224 6.82 -9.99 22.64
C LYS A 224 7.74 -9.63 21.47
N GLU A 225 8.09 -10.58 20.60
CA GLU A 225 8.89 -10.31 19.40
C GLU A 225 8.16 -9.42 18.38
N ILE A 226 6.83 -9.55 18.25
CA ILE A 226 5.99 -8.67 17.42
C ILE A 226 5.95 -7.27 18.05
N TRP A 227 5.78 -7.20 19.37
CA TRP A 227 5.79 -5.93 20.09
C TRP A 227 7.14 -5.19 19.91
N GLN A 228 8.26 -5.88 20.15
CA GLN A 228 9.60 -5.35 19.91
C GLN A 228 9.84 -4.97 18.45
N TYR A 229 9.30 -5.75 17.51
CA TYR A 229 9.37 -5.41 16.10
C TYR A 229 8.67 -4.08 15.82
N LEU A 230 7.44 -3.90 16.32
CA LEU A 230 6.67 -2.68 16.12
C LEU A 230 7.32 -1.46 16.79
N THR A 231 7.68 -1.56 18.08
CA THR A 231 8.21 -0.43 18.86
C THR A 231 9.55 0.07 18.35
N ASN A 232 10.43 -0.85 17.93
CA ASN A 232 11.72 -0.52 17.31
C ASN A 232 11.60 -0.06 15.84
N GLY A 233 10.37 -0.02 15.29
CA GLY A 233 10.09 0.23 13.88
C GLY A 233 9.95 1.70 13.47
N GLY A 234 10.56 2.65 14.19
CA GLY A 234 10.53 4.06 13.81
C GLY A 234 11.37 4.38 12.57
N LEU A 235 11.31 5.62 12.09
CA LEU A 235 12.01 6.05 10.85
C LEU A 235 13.52 5.93 10.95
N LYS A 236 14.11 6.20 12.12
CA LYS A 236 15.53 5.96 12.39
C LYS A 236 15.97 4.52 12.15
N SER A 237 15.07 3.53 12.24
CA SER A 237 15.39 2.13 11.91
C SER A 237 15.64 1.92 10.40
N LEU A 238 15.28 2.90 9.57
CA LEU A 238 15.53 2.92 8.14
C LEU A 238 16.86 3.60 7.77
N GLU A 239 17.54 4.23 8.73
CA GLU A 239 18.83 4.84 8.50
C GLU A 239 19.86 3.76 8.14
N ASN A 240 20.63 3.97 7.06
CA ASN A 240 21.68 3.04 6.61
C ASN A 240 21.22 1.59 6.43
N ILE A 241 19.96 1.36 6.02
CA ILE A 241 19.42 0.01 5.86
C ILE A 241 20.23 -0.84 4.88
N LYS A 242 20.60 -2.03 5.33
CA LYS A 242 21.03 -3.12 4.45
C LYS A 242 19.80 -3.87 3.98
N ILE A 243 19.28 -3.54 2.80
CA ILE A 243 17.96 -4.01 2.33
C ILE A 243 17.74 -5.52 2.48
N LYS A 244 18.75 -6.36 2.19
CA LYS A 244 18.65 -7.82 2.36
C LYS A 244 18.40 -8.24 3.81
N LYS A 245 19.10 -7.63 4.77
CA LYS A 245 18.94 -7.89 6.21
C LYS A 245 17.59 -7.37 6.71
N TYR A 246 17.18 -6.20 6.21
CA TYR A 246 15.88 -5.61 6.55
C TYR A 246 14.72 -6.52 6.12
N ILE A 247 14.72 -6.97 4.85
CA ILE A 247 13.73 -7.92 4.32
C ILE A 247 13.74 -9.25 5.09
N ALA A 248 14.91 -9.74 5.52
CA ALA A 248 14.98 -10.95 6.36
C ALA A 248 14.29 -10.74 7.73
N GLY A 249 14.45 -9.57 8.34
CA GLY A 249 13.72 -9.16 9.54
C GLY A 249 12.21 -9.11 9.32
N MET A 250 11.76 -8.50 8.22
CA MET A 250 10.34 -8.47 7.84
C MET A 250 9.77 -9.88 7.64
N LYS A 251 10.52 -10.79 7.02
CA LYS A 251 10.13 -12.21 6.88
C LYS A 251 10.01 -12.92 8.22
N LYS A 252 10.93 -12.67 9.15
CA LYS A 252 10.84 -13.21 10.52
C LYS A 252 9.55 -12.73 11.19
N ALA A 253 9.28 -11.42 11.17
CA ALA A 253 8.05 -10.85 11.72
C ALA A 253 6.79 -11.41 11.05
N SER A 254 6.81 -11.55 9.72
CA SER A 254 5.72 -12.15 8.93
C SER A 254 5.37 -13.57 9.42
N ASN A 255 6.38 -14.41 9.69
CA ASN A 255 6.15 -15.77 10.19
C ASN A 255 5.51 -15.77 11.58
N ILE A 256 5.98 -14.91 12.50
CA ILE A 256 5.43 -14.83 13.87
C ILE A 256 3.98 -14.30 13.81
N LEU A 257 3.70 -13.30 12.97
CA LEU A 257 2.35 -12.78 12.76
C LEU A 257 1.40 -13.82 12.14
N ARG A 258 1.91 -14.68 11.26
CA ARG A 258 1.15 -15.82 10.72
C ARG A 258 0.76 -16.79 11.84
N ASP A 259 1.68 -17.09 12.76
CA ASP A 259 1.39 -17.95 13.91
C ASP A 259 0.40 -17.31 14.88
N PHE A 260 0.53 -16.01 15.15
CA PHE A 260 -0.47 -15.24 15.90
C PHE A 260 -1.86 -15.34 15.26
N THR A 261 -1.94 -15.15 13.95
CA THR A 261 -3.19 -15.26 13.17
C THR A 261 -3.82 -16.64 13.29
N ARG A 262 -2.99 -17.70 13.33
CA ARG A 262 -3.46 -19.07 13.43
C ARG A 262 -3.95 -19.41 14.85
N ILE A 263 -3.15 -19.06 15.86
CA ILE A 263 -3.34 -19.56 17.21
C ILE A 263 -4.33 -18.69 17.98
N ASP A 264 -4.12 -17.37 17.98
CA ASP A 264 -4.87 -16.45 18.85
C ASP A 264 -6.12 -15.93 18.15
N LEU A 265 -6.05 -15.62 16.84
CA LEU A 265 -7.23 -15.23 16.06
C LEU A 265 -8.05 -16.42 15.56
N LYS A 266 -7.55 -17.66 15.75
CA LYS A 266 -8.17 -18.91 15.27
C LYS A 266 -8.53 -18.88 13.77
N ALA A 267 -7.82 -18.08 12.97
CA ALA A 267 -8.18 -17.77 11.59
C ALA A 267 -7.65 -18.83 10.58
N THR A 268 -7.71 -20.11 10.93
CA THR A 268 -7.14 -21.21 10.11
C THR A 268 -7.79 -21.28 8.72
N GLN A 269 -9.10 -21.06 8.63
CA GLN A 269 -9.82 -21.03 7.35
C GLN A 269 -9.33 -19.89 6.44
N PHE A 270 -9.16 -18.69 6.99
CA PHE A 270 -8.56 -17.55 6.27
C PHE A 270 -7.16 -17.90 5.76
N LEU A 271 -6.29 -18.46 6.60
CA LEU A 271 -4.92 -18.80 6.24
C LEU A 271 -4.84 -19.84 5.12
N ASN A 272 -5.63 -20.91 5.23
CA ASN A 272 -5.68 -21.96 4.22
C ASN A 272 -6.23 -21.42 2.89
N PHE A 273 -7.29 -20.61 2.95
CA PHE A 273 -7.88 -20.01 1.77
C PHE A 273 -6.89 -19.06 1.06
N ALA A 274 -6.23 -18.19 1.82
CA ALA A 274 -5.20 -17.29 1.30
C ALA A 274 -4.04 -18.05 0.66
N LYS A 275 -3.47 -19.04 1.37
CA LYS A 275 -2.36 -19.86 0.86
C LYS A 275 -2.76 -20.62 -0.41
N ASN A 276 -3.98 -21.12 -0.48
CA ASN A 276 -4.48 -21.83 -1.65
C ASN A 276 -4.74 -20.91 -2.85
N ARG A 277 -5.02 -19.62 -2.64
CA ARG A 277 -5.45 -18.71 -3.72
C ARG A 277 -4.34 -17.81 -4.23
N PHE A 278 -3.44 -17.35 -3.37
CA PHE A 278 -2.39 -16.39 -3.76
C PHE A 278 -1.06 -17.08 -4.09
N LYS A 279 -0.16 -16.31 -4.72
CA LYS A 279 1.22 -16.73 -5.01
C LYS A 279 2.04 -16.88 -3.74
N THR A 280 1.96 -15.88 -2.86
CA THR A 280 2.53 -15.90 -1.51
C THR A 280 1.59 -15.16 -0.56
N VAL A 281 1.69 -15.49 0.73
CA VAL A 281 0.96 -14.79 1.79
C VAL A 281 1.94 -14.38 2.87
N GLU A 282 2.14 -13.07 2.99
CA GLU A 282 3.03 -12.46 3.98
C GLU A 282 2.22 -11.60 4.95
N PHE A 283 2.81 -11.33 6.12
CA PHE A 283 2.19 -10.55 7.17
C PHE A 283 3.08 -9.37 7.55
N SER A 284 2.45 -8.28 7.96
CA SER A 284 3.10 -7.11 8.56
C SER A 284 2.20 -6.51 9.64
N ILE A 285 2.77 -5.63 10.45
CA ILE A 285 2.07 -4.85 11.47
C ILE A 285 2.57 -3.42 11.41
N ILE A 286 1.65 -2.46 11.50
CA ILE A 286 1.97 -1.03 11.46
C ILE A 286 1.19 -0.28 12.55
N SER A 287 1.76 0.83 12.99
CA SER A 287 1.02 1.89 13.68
C SER A 287 1.20 3.18 12.90
N SER A 288 0.13 3.65 12.24
CA SER A 288 0.22 4.83 11.36
C SER A 288 0.30 6.13 12.14
N LEU A 289 -0.28 6.20 13.32
CA LEU A 289 -0.31 7.42 14.14
C LEU A 289 0.63 7.34 15.34
N GLY A 290 0.98 6.13 15.80
CA GLY A 290 1.72 5.92 17.04
C GLY A 290 0.88 6.10 18.31
N ALA A 291 -0.35 6.60 18.18
CA ALA A 291 -1.32 6.77 19.25
C ALA A 291 -2.76 6.75 18.72
N ASN A 292 -3.72 6.47 19.61
CA ASN A 292 -5.14 6.53 19.29
C ASN A 292 -5.64 7.98 19.26
N PRO A 293 -6.34 8.40 18.19
CA PRO A 293 -7.02 9.70 18.18
C PRO A 293 -8.27 9.67 19.07
N VAL A 294 -8.60 10.83 19.66
CA VAL A 294 -9.84 11.08 20.43
C VAL A 294 -10.66 12.10 19.64
N GLU A 295 -11.93 11.80 19.36
CA GLU A 295 -12.84 12.68 18.59
C GLU A 295 -12.27 13.18 17.25
N SER A 296 -11.57 12.30 16.52
CA SER A 296 -10.89 12.62 15.25
C SER A 296 -9.73 13.62 15.36
N ARG A 297 -9.20 13.83 16.56
CA ARG A 297 -8.01 14.62 16.81
C ARG A 297 -6.91 13.81 17.49
N LEU A 298 -5.68 14.11 17.13
CA LEU A 298 -4.48 13.59 17.77
C LEU A 298 -4.16 14.46 18.99
N GLN A 299 -3.96 13.81 20.14
CA GLN A 299 -3.57 14.48 21.39
C GLN A 299 -2.04 14.57 21.54
N VAL A 300 -1.30 13.85 20.70
CA VAL A 300 0.15 13.77 20.71
C VAL A 300 0.67 13.87 19.28
N GLU A 301 1.95 14.22 19.15
CA GLU A 301 2.64 14.19 17.86
C GLU A 301 2.63 12.76 17.28
N ILE A 302 2.44 12.66 15.97
CA ILE A 302 2.39 11.36 15.31
C ILE A 302 3.76 10.72 15.29
N THR A 303 3.82 9.44 15.66
CA THR A 303 5.06 8.66 15.65
C THR A 303 4.87 7.36 14.87
N PRO A 304 4.79 7.43 13.53
CA PRO A 304 4.52 6.26 12.71
C PRO A 304 5.56 5.14 12.92
N LYS A 305 5.08 3.91 13.04
CA LYS A 305 5.89 2.69 13.21
C LYS A 305 5.65 1.74 12.06
N ARG A 306 6.74 1.26 11.45
CA ARG A 306 6.74 0.27 10.34
C ARG A 306 5.93 0.71 9.11
N ILE A 307 5.66 2.02 8.98
CA ILE A 307 4.75 2.55 7.95
C ILE A 307 5.24 2.32 6.51
N PHE A 308 6.55 2.15 6.34
CA PHE A 308 7.18 1.86 5.06
C PHE A 308 7.29 0.37 4.74
N ASP A 309 7.07 -0.54 5.71
CA ASP A 309 7.16 -1.98 5.49
C ASP A 309 6.23 -2.46 4.37
N PRO A 310 4.96 -2.05 4.29
CA PRO A 310 4.10 -2.49 3.19
C PRO A 310 4.63 -2.08 1.82
N LEU A 311 5.22 -0.87 1.71
CA LEU A 311 5.79 -0.39 0.44
C LEU A 311 7.07 -1.15 0.07
N LEU A 312 7.92 -1.46 1.05
CA LEU A 312 9.11 -2.29 0.84
C LEU A 312 8.74 -3.71 0.43
N TRP A 313 7.66 -4.28 0.99
CA TRP A 313 7.09 -5.55 0.52
C TRP A 313 6.62 -5.48 -0.92
N VAL A 314 5.84 -4.45 -1.29
CA VAL A 314 5.38 -4.22 -2.68
C VAL A 314 6.57 -4.23 -3.63
N THR A 315 7.60 -3.43 -3.32
CA THR A 315 8.77 -3.26 -4.18
C THR A 315 9.64 -4.53 -4.25
N TYR A 316 9.80 -5.23 -3.12
CA TYR A 316 10.58 -6.47 -3.07
C TYR A 316 9.93 -7.59 -3.88
N GLN A 317 8.61 -7.75 -3.77
CA GLN A 317 7.89 -8.81 -4.49
C GLN A 317 7.80 -8.49 -5.99
N SER A 318 7.67 -7.22 -6.37
CA SER A 318 7.64 -6.84 -7.79
C SER A 318 8.99 -7.09 -8.49
N LEU A 319 10.11 -6.93 -7.77
CA LEU A 319 11.45 -7.25 -8.24
C LEU A 319 11.71 -8.75 -8.42
N SER A 320 11.07 -9.61 -7.63
CA SER A 320 11.28 -11.07 -7.69
C SER A 320 10.88 -11.65 -9.05
N TRP A 321 9.94 -11.01 -9.74
CA TRP A 321 9.58 -11.33 -11.12
C TRP A 321 10.67 -10.89 -12.11
N PHE A 322 11.25 -9.71 -11.92
CA PHE A 322 12.36 -9.20 -12.74
C PHE A 322 13.63 -10.06 -12.64
N LYS A 323 13.94 -10.60 -11.45
CA LYS A 323 15.09 -11.51 -11.28
C LYS A 323 14.94 -12.84 -12.02
N LYS A 324 13.71 -13.32 -12.27
CA LYS A 324 13.45 -14.50 -13.11
C LYS A 324 13.58 -14.23 -14.61
N LEU A 325 13.48 -12.98 -15.05
CA LEU A 325 13.61 -12.57 -16.46
C LEU A 325 15.05 -12.26 -16.86
N ILE A 326 15.95 -12.03 -15.90
CA ILE A 326 17.37 -11.68 -16.13
C ILE A 326 18.30 -12.77 -15.61
N SER A 327 17.78 -13.89 -15.10
CA SER A 327 18.58 -15.12 -14.93
C SER A 327 18.60 -15.90 -16.24
N ILE A 328 19.43 -15.41 -17.18
CA ILE A 328 20.06 -16.19 -18.25
C ILE A 328 21.51 -16.41 -17.82
#